data_AF-A0A8B8CA09-F1
#
_entry.id   AF-A0A8B8CA09-F1
#
_cell.length_a   1.000
_cell.length_b   1.000
_cell.length_c   1.000
_cell.angle_alpha   90.00
_cell.angle_beta   90.00
_cell.angle_gamma   90.00
#
_symmetry.space_group_name_H-M   'P 1'
#
loop_
_entity.id
_entity.type
_entity.pdbx_description
1 polymer ?
#
loop_
_entity_poly.entity_id
_entity_poly.type
_entity_poly.pdbx_seq_one_letter_code
_entity_poly.pdbx_strand_id
1 'polypeptide(L)'
;MSNENKDTEGKNLQSEGSDGDHLENVEGGRDEHILQKLIDQINAEPHYRVVTKEEYDFLRLRRPPTSTPNVQQGLFDGTKPKFPPVSYPPLPIYPPGHVPMQGRVPSPGYVPSPRFFNNSALLQNTNPAPIKLPTFSGSEQTQKGEVSYDVWSYEVRCLKGQWPDHVLLQPVRSSLKGTAREILIPLGESASVDNILAKLEDFYGNVCTPENIMQNFYSDHQQEGESMQ
;
A
#
# COMPACT_ATOMS: atom_id res chain seq x y z
N MET A 1 78.81 9.24 -25.83
CA MET A 1 78.82 8.95 -27.28
C MET A 1 77.52 8.21 -27.55
N SER A 2 76.57 8.62 -28.38
CA SER A 2 76.38 9.77 -29.26
C SER A 2 74.87 9.85 -29.56
N ASN A 3 74.39 11.06 -29.88
CA ASN A 3 73.03 11.40 -30.28
C ASN A 3 72.49 10.59 -31.47
N GLU A 4 71.17 10.48 -31.60
CA GLU A 4 70.48 10.97 -32.82
C GLU A 4 69.01 11.32 -32.56
N ASN A 5 68.70 12.61 -32.76
CA ASN A 5 67.36 13.18 -32.92
C ASN A 5 66.93 13.04 -34.39
N LYS A 6 65.62 13.02 -34.64
CA LYS A 6 64.96 13.69 -35.78
C LYS A 6 63.58 14.17 -35.33
N ASP A 7 63.38 15.49 -35.16
CA ASP A 7 62.92 16.47 -36.20
C ASP A 7 61.40 16.35 -36.40
N THR A 8 60.52 17.36 -36.47
CA THR A 8 60.52 18.83 -36.62
C THR A 8 59.00 19.16 -36.72
N GLU A 9 58.36 20.15 -36.09
CA GLU A 9 58.41 21.63 -36.27
C GLU A 9 56.97 22.15 -36.54
N GLY A 10 56.63 23.33 -35.99
CA GLY A 10 55.46 24.17 -36.37
C GLY A 10 54.69 24.76 -35.18
N LYS A 11 55.19 25.77 -34.44
CA LYS A 11 55.09 27.24 -34.66
C LYS A 11 53.64 27.79 -34.66
N ASN A 12 53.23 28.45 -33.56
CA ASN A 12 53.10 29.93 -33.39
C ASN A 12 51.63 30.38 -33.63
N LEU A 13 50.92 31.02 -32.70
CA LEU A 13 50.96 32.46 -32.47
C LEU A 13 50.36 32.87 -31.12
N GLN A 14 51.07 33.83 -30.52
CA GLN A 14 50.77 34.62 -29.34
C GLN A 14 49.66 35.65 -29.64
N SER A 15 48.77 35.91 -28.69
CA SER A 15 48.12 37.22 -28.57
C SER A 15 48.04 37.61 -27.10
N GLU A 16 48.48 38.84 -26.85
CA GLU A 16 48.86 39.45 -25.59
C GLU A 16 47.67 39.86 -24.71
N GLY A 17 47.94 39.93 -23.41
CA GLY A 17 47.57 41.06 -22.55
C GLY A 17 46.15 41.06 -21.98
N SER A 18 46.04 40.96 -20.66
CA SER A 18 45.93 42.16 -19.81
C SER A 18 45.52 41.76 -18.41
N ASP A 19 46.26 42.31 -17.45
CA ASP A 19 46.13 42.12 -16.02
C ASP A 19 44.73 42.40 -15.47
N GLY A 20 44.34 41.59 -14.49
CA GLY A 20 43.10 41.74 -13.74
C GLY A 20 43.06 40.72 -12.61
N ASP A 21 43.73 41.05 -11.51
CA ASP A 21 43.72 40.29 -10.26
C ASP A 21 42.33 39.82 -9.86
N HIS A 22 42.15 38.51 -9.70
CA HIS A 22 41.22 37.99 -8.70
C HIS A 22 41.72 36.66 -8.15
N LEU A 23 41.94 36.66 -6.84
CA LEU A 23 42.28 35.51 -6.00
C LEU A 23 41.17 34.45 -6.05
N GLU A 24 41.53 33.25 -5.57
CA GLU A 24 40.69 32.05 -5.33
C GLU A 24 40.51 31.12 -6.55
N ASN A 25 40.98 29.86 -6.59
CA ASN A 25 40.65 28.77 -5.67
C ASN A 25 41.57 27.56 -5.94
N VAL A 26 42.44 27.21 -4.98
CA VAL A 26 43.24 25.95 -5.00
C VAL A 26 42.46 24.77 -4.39
N GLU A 27 41.20 25.00 -3.97
CA GLU A 27 40.40 24.01 -3.25
C GLU A 27 39.53 23.12 -4.14
N GLY A 28 39.16 23.56 -5.36
CA GLY A 28 38.20 22.84 -6.22
C GLY A 28 38.70 21.52 -6.82
N GLY A 29 40.01 21.29 -6.93
CA GLY A 29 40.53 20.06 -7.56
C GLY A 29 40.41 18.80 -6.69
N ARG A 30 40.36 18.95 -5.36
CA ARG A 30 40.22 17.82 -4.42
C ARG A 30 38.78 17.33 -4.38
N ASP A 31 37.83 18.25 -4.40
CA ASP A 31 36.40 17.95 -4.30
C ASP A 31 35.87 17.30 -5.58
N GLU A 32 36.33 17.76 -6.76
CA GLU A 32 36.03 17.12 -8.05
C GLU A 32 36.54 15.67 -8.10
N HIS A 33 37.72 15.40 -7.54
CA HIS A 33 38.27 14.05 -7.49
C HIS A 33 37.50 13.13 -6.53
N ILE A 34 37.05 13.67 -5.39
CA ILE A 34 36.21 12.96 -4.43
C ILE A 34 34.84 12.65 -5.05
N LEU A 35 34.24 13.63 -5.74
CA LEU A 35 32.96 13.47 -6.42
C LEU A 35 33.04 12.41 -7.51
N GLN A 36 34.10 12.42 -8.32
CA GLN A 36 34.29 11.42 -9.37
C GLN A 36 34.42 10.01 -8.80
N LYS A 37 35.16 9.84 -7.71
CA LYS A 37 35.31 8.55 -7.03
C LYS A 37 33.96 8.01 -6.50
N LEU A 38 33.09 8.90 -6.01
CA LEU A 38 31.76 8.54 -5.55
C LEU A 38 30.84 8.13 -6.71
N ILE A 39 30.90 8.86 -7.83
CA ILE A 39 30.13 8.54 -9.05
C ILE A 39 30.51 7.15 -9.55
N ASP A 40 31.81 6.84 -9.61
CA ASP A 40 32.31 5.55 -10.08
C ASP A 40 31.88 4.41 -9.16
N GLN A 41 31.88 4.63 -7.84
CA GLN A 41 31.41 3.64 -6.86
C GLN A 41 29.91 3.36 -7.02
N ILE A 42 29.09 4.38 -7.22
CA ILE A 42 27.64 4.21 -7.42
C ILE A 42 27.36 3.48 -8.74
N ASN A 43 28.09 3.80 -9.80
CA ASN A 43 27.93 3.17 -11.10
C ASN A 43 28.45 1.73 -11.17
N ALA A 44 29.25 1.29 -10.19
CA ALA A 44 29.70 -0.10 -10.07
C ALA A 44 28.60 -1.04 -9.52
N GLU A 45 27.56 -0.50 -8.88
CA GLU A 45 26.45 -1.28 -8.35
C GLU A 45 25.44 -1.63 -9.47
N PRO A 46 24.92 -2.87 -9.53
CA PRO A 46 24.05 -3.30 -10.63
C PRO A 46 22.65 -2.66 -10.60
N HIS A 47 22.24 -2.06 -9.48
CA HIS A 47 20.90 -1.50 -9.28
C HIS A 47 20.87 0.03 -9.17
N TYR A 48 22.04 0.69 -9.19
CA TYR A 48 22.15 2.13 -9.05
C TYR A 48 23.04 2.70 -10.13
N ARG A 49 22.70 3.89 -10.63
CA ARG A 49 23.57 4.67 -11.51
C ARG A 49 23.33 6.14 -11.28
N VAL A 50 24.39 6.94 -11.36
CA VAL A 50 24.30 8.39 -11.38
C VAL A 50 23.75 8.81 -12.74
N VAL A 51 22.68 9.61 -12.71
CA VAL A 51 21.97 10.09 -13.90
C VAL A 51 22.42 11.52 -14.18
N THR A 52 22.69 11.86 -15.45
CA THR A 52 23.10 13.23 -15.77
C THR A 52 21.92 14.20 -15.64
N LYS A 53 22.23 15.50 -15.57
CA LYS A 53 21.21 16.55 -15.48
C LYS A 53 20.25 16.52 -16.67
N GLU A 54 20.76 16.23 -17.85
CA GLU A 54 20.00 16.14 -19.09
C GLU A 54 19.06 14.93 -19.05
N GLU A 55 19.56 13.77 -18.64
CA GLU A 55 18.74 12.56 -18.47
C GLU A 55 17.64 12.77 -17.41
N TYR A 56 17.97 13.40 -16.28
CA TYR A 56 17.00 13.78 -15.25
C TYR A 56 15.92 14.70 -15.81
N ASP A 57 16.32 15.66 -16.65
CA ASP A 57 15.43 16.61 -17.28
C ASP A 57 14.48 15.97 -18.31
N PHE A 58 14.92 14.90 -18.99
CA PHE A 58 14.04 14.07 -19.82
C PHE A 58 13.08 13.21 -19.00
N LEU A 59 13.53 12.68 -17.85
CA LEU A 59 12.70 11.86 -16.97
C LEU A 59 11.60 12.67 -16.28
N ARG A 60 11.86 13.93 -15.92
CA ARG A 60 10.80 14.84 -15.40
C ARG A 60 9.78 15.19 -16.49
N LEU A 61 10.20 15.34 -17.75
CA LEU A 61 9.31 15.74 -18.86
C LEU A 61 8.36 14.61 -19.30
N ARG A 62 8.68 13.36 -18.98
CA ARG A 62 7.83 12.19 -19.24
C ARG A 62 6.77 11.93 -18.17
N ARG A 63 6.75 12.68 -17.07
CA ARG A 63 5.63 12.60 -16.12
C ARG A 63 4.43 13.34 -16.74
N PRO A 64 3.24 12.71 -16.85
CA PRO A 64 2.05 13.43 -17.26
C PRO A 64 1.80 14.59 -16.28
N PRO A 65 1.27 15.74 -16.73
CA PRO A 65 1.02 16.86 -15.86
C PRO A 65 0.11 16.43 -14.72
N THR A 66 0.56 16.63 -13.48
CA THR A 66 -0.25 16.47 -12.28
C THR A 66 -1.35 17.51 -12.32
N SER A 67 -2.50 17.18 -12.91
CA SER A 67 -3.72 17.98 -12.75
C SER A 67 -4.20 17.83 -11.31
N THR A 68 -3.73 18.69 -10.43
CA THR A 68 -4.41 18.98 -9.17
C THR A 68 -5.72 19.71 -9.51
N PRO A 69 -6.90 19.18 -9.17
CA PRO A 69 -8.13 19.94 -9.33
C PRO A 69 -8.15 21.09 -8.32
N ASN A 70 -8.28 22.30 -8.85
CA ASN A 70 -8.55 23.53 -8.12
C ASN A 70 -9.93 23.43 -7.47
N VAL A 71 -9.99 23.51 -6.14
CA VAL A 71 -11.25 23.58 -5.39
C VAL A 71 -11.85 24.98 -5.60
N GLN A 72 -12.78 25.09 -6.55
CA GLN A 72 -13.80 26.14 -6.51
C GLN A 72 -15.06 25.54 -5.90
N GLN A 73 -15.34 25.94 -4.67
CA GLN A 73 -16.64 25.82 -4.05
C GLN A 73 -17.66 26.62 -4.86
N GLY A 74 -18.74 25.98 -5.30
CA GLY A 74 -19.89 26.69 -5.84
C GLY A 74 -20.84 25.80 -6.64
N LEU A 75 -22.05 25.62 -6.10
CA LEU A 75 -23.27 25.16 -6.76
C LEU A 75 -23.50 23.63 -6.82
N PHE A 76 -24.06 23.12 -5.71
CA PHE A 76 -24.89 21.91 -5.73
C PHE A 76 -26.13 22.18 -6.58
N ASP A 77 -26.26 21.50 -7.72
CA ASP A 77 -27.53 21.38 -8.43
C ASP A 77 -28.06 19.95 -8.29
N GLY A 78 -29.27 19.83 -7.77
CA GLY A 78 -29.85 18.58 -7.32
C GLY A 78 -30.37 17.74 -8.49
N THR A 79 -29.77 16.60 -8.75
CA THR A 79 -30.45 15.50 -9.44
C THR A 79 -30.18 14.17 -8.74
N LYS A 80 -31.21 13.62 -8.10
CA LYS A 80 -31.22 12.26 -7.56
C LYS A 80 -31.22 11.27 -8.74
N PRO A 81 -30.42 10.19 -8.73
CA PRO A 81 -30.56 9.14 -9.74
C PRO A 81 -31.92 8.45 -9.57
N LYS A 82 -32.70 8.41 -10.66
CA LYS A 82 -34.02 7.77 -10.72
C LYS A 82 -33.86 6.30 -11.09
N PHE A 83 -34.09 5.40 -10.14
CA PHE A 83 -34.19 3.96 -10.41
C PHE A 83 -35.52 3.63 -11.11
N PRO A 84 -35.55 2.69 -12.07
CA PRO A 84 -36.81 2.20 -12.64
C PRO A 84 -37.60 1.40 -11.59
N PRO A 85 -38.95 1.42 -11.64
CA PRO A 85 -39.77 0.71 -10.67
C PRO A 85 -39.63 -0.82 -10.84
N VAL A 86 -39.42 -1.50 -9.71
CA VAL A 86 -39.43 -2.97 -9.61
C VAL A 86 -40.85 -3.46 -9.88
N SER A 87 -41.02 -4.27 -10.92
CA SER A 87 -42.27 -4.97 -11.22
C SER A 87 -42.32 -6.27 -10.41
N TYR A 88 -43.24 -6.34 -9.44
CA TYR A 88 -43.53 -7.58 -8.72
C TYR A 88 -44.61 -8.37 -9.47
N PRO A 89 -44.50 -9.71 -9.60
CA PRO A 89 -45.61 -10.52 -10.10
C PRO A 89 -46.79 -10.50 -9.09
N PRO A 90 -48.05 -10.61 -9.56
CA PRO A 90 -49.22 -10.55 -8.69
C PRO A 90 -49.33 -11.79 -7.79
N LEU A 91 -49.77 -11.57 -6.56
CA LEU A 91 -50.08 -12.63 -5.58
C LEU A 91 -51.33 -13.44 -6.02
N PRO A 92 -51.43 -14.73 -5.64
CA PRO A 92 -52.60 -15.54 -5.94
C PRO A 92 -53.85 -14.99 -5.24
N ILE A 93 -54.90 -14.77 -6.03
CA ILE A 93 -56.23 -14.35 -5.58
C ILE A 93 -56.91 -15.57 -4.95
N TYR A 94 -57.17 -15.53 -3.65
CA TYR A 94 -58.08 -16.48 -3.00
C TYR A 94 -59.53 -16.02 -3.18
N PRO A 95 -60.49 -16.94 -3.46
CA PRO A 95 -61.90 -16.60 -3.59
C PRO A 95 -62.51 -16.11 -2.25
N PRO A 96 -63.51 -15.22 -2.30
CA PRO A 96 -64.08 -14.58 -1.13
C PRO A 96 -65.01 -15.54 -0.38
N GLY A 97 -64.71 -15.85 0.88
CA GLY A 97 -65.57 -16.73 1.65
C GLY A 97 -65.37 -16.82 3.16
N HIS A 98 -64.19 -16.54 3.72
CA HIS A 98 -64.00 -16.70 5.17
C HIS A 98 -63.11 -15.62 5.78
N VAL A 99 -63.74 -14.70 6.52
CA VAL A 99 -63.10 -13.86 7.55
C VAL A 99 -63.66 -14.29 8.92
N PRO A 100 -63.09 -13.86 10.06
CA PRO A 100 -62.26 -14.69 10.93
C PRO A 100 -62.91 -14.86 12.31
N MET A 101 -62.50 -15.82 13.13
CA MET A 101 -62.74 -15.70 14.59
C MET A 101 -61.70 -16.48 15.38
N GLN A 102 -60.97 -15.75 16.22
CA GLN A 102 -60.18 -16.29 17.32
C GLN A 102 -61.10 -17.05 18.28
N GLY A 103 -60.71 -18.27 18.66
CA GLY A 103 -61.43 -19.08 19.62
C GLY A 103 -60.58 -20.24 20.10
N ARG A 104 -60.01 -20.06 21.29
CA ARG A 104 -59.21 -21.03 22.06
C ARG A 104 -59.97 -22.33 22.32
N VAL A 105 -59.45 -23.47 21.88
CA VAL A 105 -59.54 -24.76 22.60
C VAL A 105 -58.37 -25.68 22.20
N PRO A 106 -57.83 -26.50 23.13
CA PRO A 106 -56.54 -27.17 23.00
C PRO A 106 -56.67 -28.52 22.30
N SER A 107 -55.88 -28.76 21.26
CA SER A 107 -55.75 -30.09 20.66
C SER A 107 -54.52 -30.81 21.21
N PRO A 108 -54.66 -32.06 21.68
CA PRO A 108 -53.63 -32.80 22.40
C PRO A 108 -52.61 -33.41 21.41
N GLY A 109 -51.33 -33.21 21.68
CA GLY A 109 -50.28 -34.04 21.06
C GLY A 109 -49.04 -33.35 20.52
N TYR A 110 -48.89 -32.02 20.62
CA TYR A 110 -47.64 -31.39 20.20
C TYR A 110 -46.64 -31.28 21.36
N VAL A 111 -45.76 -32.27 21.45
CA VAL A 111 -44.51 -32.13 22.22
C VAL A 111 -43.66 -31.02 21.58
N PRO A 112 -43.13 -30.05 22.35
CA PRO A 112 -42.12 -29.14 21.82
C PRO A 112 -40.89 -30.00 21.54
N SER A 113 -40.47 -30.10 20.28
CA SER A 113 -39.16 -30.65 19.95
C SER A 113 -38.12 -29.93 20.80
N PRO A 114 -37.30 -30.64 21.61
CA PRO A 114 -36.20 -29.99 22.29
C PRO A 114 -35.34 -29.36 21.20
N ARG A 115 -34.95 -28.10 21.41
CA ARG A 115 -33.88 -27.52 20.61
C ARG A 115 -32.64 -28.34 20.87
N PHE A 116 -32.44 -29.36 20.03
CA PHE A 116 -31.16 -30.03 19.92
C PHE A 116 -30.17 -28.93 19.57
N PHE A 117 -29.30 -28.62 20.53
CA PHE A 117 -28.03 -27.98 20.23
C PHE A 117 -27.46 -28.73 19.04
N ASN A 118 -27.31 -28.03 17.92
CA ASN A 118 -26.83 -28.59 16.68
C ASN A 118 -25.33 -28.90 16.84
N ASN A 119 -25.01 -29.99 17.54
CA ASN A 119 -23.70 -30.61 17.52
C ASN A 119 -23.58 -31.44 16.24
N SER A 120 -23.58 -30.79 15.09
CA SER A 120 -23.18 -31.39 13.81
C SER A 120 -21.65 -31.52 13.75
N ALA A 121 -21.02 -32.16 14.73
CA ALA A 121 -19.58 -32.39 14.78
C ALA A 121 -19.17 -33.80 14.32
N LEU A 122 -20.09 -34.65 13.85
CA LEU A 122 -19.82 -36.06 13.51
C LEU A 122 -20.20 -36.48 12.10
N LEU A 123 -20.48 -35.53 11.21
CA LEU A 123 -20.38 -35.79 9.77
C LEU A 123 -19.04 -35.24 9.33
N GLN A 124 -18.11 -36.14 9.04
CA GLN A 124 -16.84 -35.83 8.40
C GLN A 124 -17.14 -35.12 7.07
N ASN A 125 -17.16 -33.79 7.14
CA ASN A 125 -17.26 -32.94 5.99
C ASN A 125 -15.93 -33.08 5.23
N THR A 126 -15.95 -33.78 4.11
CA THR A 126 -14.80 -33.82 3.17
C THR A 126 -14.61 -32.48 2.46
N ASN A 127 -15.45 -31.48 2.75
CA ASN A 127 -15.23 -30.11 2.36
C ASN A 127 -14.29 -29.47 3.39
N PRO A 128 -13.07 -29.05 3.01
CA PRO A 128 -12.19 -28.36 3.93
C PRO A 128 -12.95 -27.15 4.50
N ALA A 129 -12.95 -27.01 5.82
CA ALA A 129 -13.60 -25.89 6.47
C ALA A 129 -13.11 -24.59 5.81
N PRO A 130 -13.99 -23.63 5.50
CA PRO A 130 -13.59 -22.40 4.84
C PRO A 130 -12.54 -21.70 5.69
N ILE A 131 -11.41 -21.32 5.07
CA ILE A 131 -10.34 -20.57 5.72
C ILE A 131 -10.95 -19.26 6.24
N LYS A 132 -10.89 -19.04 7.55
CA LYS A 132 -11.41 -17.85 8.21
C LYS A 132 -10.24 -16.96 8.61
N LEU A 133 -10.22 -15.76 8.06
CA LEU A 133 -9.32 -14.69 8.48
C LEU A 133 -10.07 -13.66 9.32
N PRO A 134 -9.44 -13.08 10.34
CA PRO A 134 -10.01 -11.94 11.05
C PRO A 134 -10.17 -10.75 10.09
N THR A 135 -11.13 -9.87 10.36
CA THR A 135 -11.38 -8.70 9.50
C THR A 135 -10.44 -7.56 9.84
N PHE A 136 -9.87 -6.92 8.82
CA PHE A 136 -9.04 -5.72 8.94
C PHE A 136 -9.52 -4.63 7.99
N SER A 137 -9.80 -3.43 8.52
CA SER A 137 -10.32 -2.29 7.74
C SER A 137 -9.29 -1.20 7.43
N GLY A 138 -8.14 -1.21 8.09
CA GLY A 138 -7.13 -0.17 7.93
C GLY A 138 -7.50 1.20 8.50
N SER A 139 -8.45 1.24 9.44
CA SER A 139 -8.79 2.44 10.20
C SER A 139 -7.93 2.55 11.46
N GLU A 140 -7.57 3.78 11.83
CA GLU A 140 -6.82 4.08 13.06
C GLU A 140 -7.57 3.65 14.32
N GLN A 141 -8.90 3.76 14.30
CA GLN A 141 -9.77 3.22 15.33
C GLN A 141 -10.27 1.83 14.91
N THR A 142 -9.81 0.78 15.58
CA THR A 142 -10.28 -0.59 15.35
C THR A 142 -11.77 -0.70 15.72
N GLN A 143 -12.62 -1.06 14.76
CA GLN A 143 -14.04 -1.25 15.03
C GLN A 143 -14.27 -2.56 15.79
N LYS A 144 -15.43 -2.68 16.46
CA LYS A 144 -15.79 -3.87 17.23
C LYS A 144 -15.79 -5.11 16.34
N GLY A 145 -14.89 -6.05 16.60
CA GLY A 145 -14.76 -7.31 15.85
C GLY A 145 -13.72 -7.28 14.72
N GLU A 146 -12.95 -6.20 14.59
CA GLU A 146 -11.80 -6.09 13.69
C GLU A 146 -10.49 -6.22 14.47
N VAL A 147 -9.39 -6.48 13.76
CA VAL A 147 -8.05 -6.63 14.34
C VAL A 147 -7.09 -5.57 13.77
N SER A 148 -5.94 -5.38 14.41
CA SER A 148 -4.86 -4.54 13.88
C SER A 148 -4.13 -5.20 12.70
N TYR A 149 -3.34 -4.40 11.97
CA TYR A 149 -2.52 -4.90 10.85
C TYR A 149 -1.52 -5.98 11.29
N ASP A 150 -0.86 -5.81 12.45
CA ASP A 150 0.12 -6.78 12.95
C ASP A 150 -0.49 -8.16 13.17
N VAL A 151 -1.65 -8.19 13.82
CA VAL A 151 -2.38 -9.45 14.08
C VAL A 151 -2.87 -10.07 12.76
N TRP A 152 -3.43 -9.25 11.88
CA TRP A 152 -3.93 -9.74 10.59
C TRP A 152 -2.81 -10.28 9.69
N SER A 153 -1.72 -9.54 9.54
CA SER A 153 -0.59 -9.92 8.68
C SER A 153 0.12 -11.17 9.20
N TYR A 154 0.22 -11.32 10.53
CA TYR A 154 0.70 -12.55 11.16
C TYR A 154 -0.15 -13.77 10.77
N GLU A 155 -1.49 -13.68 10.90
CA GLU A 155 -2.40 -14.77 10.53
C GLU A 155 -2.30 -15.15 9.04
N VAL A 156 -2.20 -14.16 8.15
CA VAL A 156 -2.01 -14.39 6.71
C VAL A 156 -0.68 -15.11 6.43
N ARG A 157 0.42 -14.70 7.09
CA ARG A 157 1.73 -15.36 6.97
C ARG A 157 1.68 -16.80 7.49
N CYS A 158 0.98 -17.06 8.60
CA CYS A 158 0.77 -18.42 9.11
C CYS A 158 0.02 -19.31 8.12
N LEU A 159 -1.04 -18.78 7.49
CA LEU A 159 -1.83 -19.52 6.49
C LEU A 159 -1.04 -19.77 5.21
N LYS A 160 -0.19 -18.83 4.78
CA LYS A 160 0.68 -18.98 3.61
C LYS A 160 1.67 -20.14 3.75
N GLY A 161 2.11 -20.47 4.97
CA GLY A 161 2.91 -21.66 5.23
C GLY A 161 2.14 -22.99 5.10
N GLN A 162 0.81 -22.95 5.14
CA GLN A 162 -0.06 -24.13 5.19
C GLN A 162 -0.83 -24.37 3.90
N TRP A 163 -1.15 -23.32 3.15
CA TRP A 163 -2.01 -23.36 1.97
C TRP A 163 -1.36 -22.64 0.79
N PRO A 164 -1.58 -23.12 -0.44
CA PRO A 164 -1.06 -22.46 -1.63
C PRO A 164 -1.77 -21.13 -1.89
N ASP A 165 -1.04 -20.16 -2.45
CA ASP A 165 -1.50 -18.78 -2.67
C ASP A 165 -2.87 -18.67 -3.36
N HIS A 166 -3.16 -19.52 -4.35
CA HIS A 166 -4.44 -19.48 -5.07
C HIS A 166 -5.65 -19.80 -4.20
N VAL A 167 -5.48 -20.55 -3.11
CA VAL A 167 -6.55 -20.84 -2.12
C VAL A 167 -6.72 -19.67 -1.15
N LEU A 168 -5.64 -18.94 -0.86
CA LEU A 168 -5.62 -17.86 0.13
C LEU A 168 -6.07 -16.51 -0.41
N LEU A 169 -5.92 -16.26 -1.71
CA LEU A 169 -6.24 -14.97 -2.32
C LEU A 169 -7.66 -14.50 -2.00
N GLN A 170 -8.65 -15.38 -2.14
CA GLN A 170 -10.04 -15.01 -1.92
C GLN A 170 -10.35 -14.74 -0.43
N PRO A 171 -9.97 -15.62 0.52
CA PRO A 171 -10.03 -15.32 1.96
C PRO A 171 -9.36 -14.00 2.32
N VAL A 172 -8.13 -13.76 1.87
CA VAL A 172 -7.36 -12.54 2.15
C VAL A 172 -8.13 -11.31 1.66
N ARG A 173 -8.57 -11.29 0.40
CA ARG A 173 -9.37 -10.17 -0.15
C ARG A 173 -10.69 -9.95 0.57
N SER A 174 -11.35 -11.02 1.02
CA SER A 174 -12.63 -10.94 1.73
C SER A 174 -12.50 -10.47 3.18
N SER A 175 -11.32 -10.70 3.79
CA SER A 175 -11.00 -10.27 5.16
C SER A 175 -10.68 -8.78 5.26
N LEU A 176 -10.34 -8.15 4.12
CA LEU A 176 -10.03 -6.74 4.04
C LEU A 176 -11.29 -5.90 3.77
N LYS A 177 -11.42 -4.78 4.47
CA LYS A 177 -12.53 -3.83 4.35
C LYS A 177 -12.01 -2.39 4.33
N GLY A 178 -12.92 -1.44 4.10
CA GLY A 178 -12.63 -0.01 4.15
C GLY A 178 -11.40 0.40 3.35
N THR A 179 -10.58 1.25 3.94
CA THR A 179 -9.37 1.80 3.34
C THR A 179 -8.35 0.71 3.00
N ALA A 180 -8.21 -0.33 3.83
CA ALA A 180 -7.30 -1.44 3.53
C ALA A 180 -7.67 -2.17 2.23
N ARG A 181 -8.98 -2.28 1.93
CA ARG A 181 -9.45 -2.87 0.66
C ARG A 181 -9.26 -1.92 -0.53
N GLU A 182 -9.45 -0.63 -0.33
CA GLU A 182 -9.27 0.39 -1.37
C GLU A 182 -7.81 0.46 -1.84
N ILE A 183 -6.85 0.29 -0.93
CA ILE A 183 -5.40 0.24 -1.22
C ILE A 183 -5.04 -0.92 -2.18
N LEU A 184 -5.89 -1.96 -2.28
CA LEU A 184 -5.67 -3.06 -3.21
C LEU A 184 -6.13 -2.77 -4.63
N ILE A 185 -7.00 -1.79 -4.86
CA ILE A 185 -7.55 -1.48 -6.18
C ILE A 185 -6.44 -1.25 -7.22
N PRO A 186 -5.38 -0.46 -6.93
CA PRO A 186 -4.30 -0.22 -7.89
C PRO A 186 -3.43 -1.46 -8.19
N LEU A 187 -3.44 -2.49 -7.35
CA LEU A 187 -2.68 -3.72 -7.58
C LEU A 187 -3.31 -4.60 -8.67
N GLY A 188 -4.59 -4.40 -8.97
CA GLY A 188 -5.34 -5.17 -9.95
C GLY A 188 -5.73 -6.58 -9.47
N GLU A 189 -6.45 -7.31 -10.33
CA GLU A 189 -7.08 -8.59 -10.01
C GLU A 189 -6.08 -9.75 -9.92
N SER A 190 -4.94 -9.64 -10.60
CA SER A 190 -3.89 -10.67 -10.66
C SER A 190 -2.85 -10.57 -9.54
N ALA A 191 -3.02 -9.64 -8.59
CA ALA A 191 -2.08 -9.47 -7.48
C ALA A 191 -1.98 -10.75 -6.62
N SER A 192 -0.75 -11.19 -6.33
CA SER A 192 -0.47 -12.31 -5.43
C SER A 192 -0.65 -11.92 -3.95
N VAL A 193 -0.64 -12.90 -3.06
CA VAL A 193 -0.69 -12.66 -1.61
C VAL A 193 0.52 -11.84 -1.16
N ASP A 194 1.70 -12.08 -1.74
CA ASP A 194 2.92 -11.29 -1.44
C ASP A 194 2.78 -9.82 -1.84
N ASN A 195 2.20 -9.56 -3.01
CA ASN A 195 1.97 -8.18 -3.46
C ASN A 195 1.00 -7.45 -2.53
N ILE A 196 -0.03 -8.16 -2.03
CA ILE A 196 -0.99 -7.62 -1.06
C ILE A 196 -0.30 -7.31 0.27
N LEU A 197 0.50 -8.25 0.79
CA LEU A 197 1.23 -8.08 2.05
C LEU A 197 2.23 -6.92 1.97
N ALA A 198 3.06 -6.89 0.92
CA ALA A 198 4.04 -5.84 0.70
C ALA A 198 3.36 -4.47 0.60
N LYS A 199 2.27 -4.38 -0.16
CA LYS A 199 1.55 -3.13 -0.31
C LYS A 199 0.93 -2.64 0.99
N LEU A 200 0.40 -3.52 1.83
CA LEU A 200 -0.16 -3.12 3.12
C LEU A 200 0.94 -2.81 4.15
N GLU A 201 2.09 -3.45 4.06
CA GLU A 201 3.26 -3.17 4.92
C GLU A 201 3.75 -1.73 4.69
N ASP A 202 3.75 -1.24 3.44
CA ASP A 202 4.13 0.15 3.13
C ASP A 202 3.23 1.21 3.81
N PHE A 203 1.98 0.87 4.14
CA PHE A 203 0.98 1.81 4.68
C PHE A 203 0.71 1.62 6.17
N TYR A 204 0.69 0.36 6.62
CA TYR A 204 0.28 -0.03 7.96
C TYR A 204 1.38 -0.76 8.73
N GLY A 205 2.46 -1.14 8.05
CA GLY A 205 3.64 -1.64 8.70
C GLY A 205 4.26 -0.57 9.58
N ASN A 206 4.99 -0.99 10.58
CA ASN A 206 5.65 -0.10 11.52
C ASN A 206 6.95 0.47 10.90
N VAL A 207 6.86 1.01 9.69
CA VAL A 207 7.98 1.60 8.96
C VAL A 207 8.09 3.06 9.38
N CYS A 208 8.81 3.33 10.46
CA CYS A 208 9.26 4.68 10.74
C CYS A 208 10.28 5.07 9.67
N THR A 209 10.03 6.17 8.96
CA THR A 209 11.05 6.75 8.08
C THR A 209 12.28 7.15 8.91
N PRO A 210 13.50 7.16 8.32
CA PRO A 210 14.69 7.63 9.02
C PRO A 210 14.49 9.00 9.68
N GLU A 211 13.73 9.88 9.04
CA GLU A 211 13.35 11.20 9.55
C GLU A 211 12.48 11.09 10.81
N ASN A 212 11.45 10.25 10.81
CA ASN A 212 10.59 10.03 11.99
C ASN A 212 11.37 9.41 13.14
N ILE A 213 12.29 8.47 12.86
CA ILE A 213 13.15 7.86 13.88
C ILE A 213 14.03 8.93 14.51
N MET A 214 14.72 9.74 13.71
CA MET A 214 15.56 10.82 14.23
C MET A 214 14.74 11.84 15.00
N GLN A 215 13.58 12.23 14.48
CA GLN A 215 12.71 13.18 15.16
C GLN A 215 12.26 12.66 16.52
N ASN A 216 11.82 11.40 16.60
CA ASN A 216 11.43 10.78 17.87
C ASN A 216 12.61 10.69 18.83
N PHE A 217 13.79 10.28 18.36
CA PHE A 217 15.00 10.20 19.16
C PHE A 217 15.42 11.54 19.78
N TYR A 218 15.34 12.64 19.01
CA TYR A 218 15.68 13.98 19.52
C TYR A 218 14.56 14.63 20.33
N SER A 219 13.32 14.14 20.20
CA SER A 219 12.18 14.63 20.97
C SER A 219 12.01 13.90 22.29
N ASP A 220 12.49 12.66 22.38
CA ASP A 220 12.50 11.88 23.61
C ASP A 220 13.54 12.40 24.59
N HIS A 221 13.11 12.50 25.85
CA HIS A 221 13.95 12.86 26.97
C HIS A 221 13.48 12.07 28.18
N GLN A 222 14.44 11.63 29.00
CA GLN A 222 14.18 10.88 30.22
C GLN A 222 13.20 11.68 31.09
N GLN A 223 12.09 11.06 31.45
CA GLN A 223 11.05 11.68 32.27
C GLN A 223 11.39 11.60 33.76
N GLU A 224 10.80 12.48 34.56
CA GLU A 224 10.99 12.49 36.00
C GLU A 224 10.46 11.18 36.61
N GLY A 225 11.37 10.35 37.14
CA GLY A 225 11.05 9.03 37.72
C GLY A 225 11.44 7.83 36.87
N GLU A 226 11.97 8.02 35.66
CA GLU A 226 12.58 6.92 34.89
C GLU A 226 13.99 6.61 35.43
N SER A 227 14.27 5.33 35.69
CA SER A 227 15.61 4.87 36.09
C SER A 227 16.44 4.59 34.84
N MET A 228 17.69 5.06 34.83
CA MET A 228 18.67 4.46 33.93
C MET A 228 18.95 3.03 34.42
N GLN A 229 18.82 2.06 33.52
CA GLN A 229 18.96 0.63 33.82
C GLN A 229 20.29 0.09 33.28
#